data_AF-A0AAE1MT32-F1
#
_entry.id   AF-A0AAE1MT32-F1
#
_cell.length_a   1.000
_cell.length_b   1.000
_cell.length_c   1.000
_cell.angle_alpha   90.00
_cell.angle_beta   90.00
_cell.angle_gamma   90.00
#
_symmetry.space_group_name_H-M   'P 1'
#
loop_
_entity.id
_entity.type
_entity.pdbx_description
1 polymer ?
#
loop_
_entity_poly.entity_id
_entity_poly.type
_entity_poly.pdbx_seq_one_letter_code
_entity_poly.pdbx_strand_id
1 'polypeptide(L)'
;MGFPQRAAEGSIAICTCHEEAKEGGGYTCPRCKVRVCELPTECRICGLTLISSPHLARSYHHLFPIVPFDEVSPSSQNNPHQKLPNSCFGCQQSLNLGNKPSLSVICSQCKQHFCLDCDIYIHESLHNCPGCESFRHYKIFAAG
;
A
#
# COMPACT_ATOMS: atom_id res chain seq x y z
N MET A 1 19.06 1.97 -9.74
CA MET A 1 18.33 0.78 -9.24
C MET A 1 17.91 -0.10 -10.41
N GLY A 2 17.85 -1.42 -10.22
CA GLY A 2 17.36 -2.39 -11.21
C GLY A 2 16.44 -3.43 -10.58
N PHE A 3 15.48 -3.93 -11.37
CA PHE A 3 14.47 -4.91 -10.95
C PHE A 3 14.82 -6.29 -11.51
N PRO A 4 15.46 -7.17 -10.74
CA PRO A 4 15.87 -8.48 -11.24
C PRO A 4 14.68 -9.46 -11.26
N GLN A 5 14.72 -10.39 -12.21
CA GLN A 5 13.74 -11.47 -12.29
C GLN A 5 14.12 -12.62 -11.36
N ARG A 6 13.14 -13.23 -10.71
CA ARG A 6 13.33 -14.45 -9.92
C ARG A 6 13.47 -15.64 -10.88
N ALA A 7 14.51 -16.45 -10.67
CA ALA A 7 14.71 -17.68 -11.41
C ALA A 7 13.63 -18.72 -11.04
N ALA A 8 13.40 -19.68 -11.94
CA ALA A 8 12.46 -20.78 -11.71
C ALA A 8 12.83 -21.59 -10.46
N GLU A 9 11.80 -22.04 -9.75
CA GLU A 9 11.91 -22.93 -8.59
C GLU A 9 12.55 -24.26 -9.04
N GLY A 10 13.53 -24.76 -8.28
CA GLY A 10 14.31 -25.96 -8.65
C GLY A 10 15.54 -25.70 -9.53
N SER A 11 15.86 -24.45 -9.89
CA SER A 11 17.14 -24.16 -10.56
C SER A 11 18.30 -24.12 -9.57
N ILE A 12 19.26 -25.03 -9.74
CA ILE A 12 20.54 -24.99 -9.02
C ILE A 12 21.43 -23.98 -9.74
N ALA A 13 21.96 -23.02 -8.99
CA ALA A 13 22.95 -22.10 -9.55
C ALA A 13 23.90 -21.57 -8.49
N ILE A 14 25.08 -21.18 -8.98
CA ILE A 14 26.09 -20.50 -8.17
C ILE A 14 25.72 -19.02 -8.13
N CYS A 15 25.56 -18.46 -6.92
CA CYS A 15 25.37 -17.02 -6.72
C CYS A 15 26.70 -16.38 -6.31
N THR A 16 26.97 -15.16 -6.77
CA THR A 16 28.21 -14.43 -6.44
C THR A 16 28.27 -13.99 -4.97
N CYS A 17 27.20 -14.21 -4.20
CA CYS A 17 27.17 -13.90 -2.77
C CYS A 17 27.87 -14.97 -1.93
N HIS A 18 27.78 -16.23 -2.33
CA HIS A 18 28.26 -17.36 -1.51
C HIS A 18 29.25 -18.26 -2.26
N GLU A 19 29.37 -18.12 -3.58
CA GLU A 19 30.25 -18.93 -4.44
C GLU A 19 29.98 -20.45 -4.39
N GLU A 20 28.90 -20.83 -3.71
CA GLU A 20 28.39 -22.19 -3.59
C GLU A 20 27.14 -22.37 -4.45
N ALA A 21 26.95 -23.57 -4.97
CA ALA A 21 25.72 -23.95 -5.64
C ALA A 21 24.60 -24.05 -4.60
N LYS A 22 23.63 -23.12 -4.66
CA LYS A 22 22.44 -23.19 -3.82
C LYS A 22 21.24 -23.65 -4.65
N GLU A 23 20.50 -24.59 -4.10
CA GLU A 23 19.24 -25.07 -4.63
C GLU A 23 18.13 -24.15 -4.10
N GLY A 24 17.51 -23.37 -4.99
CA GLY A 24 16.52 -22.37 -4.62
C GLY A 24 16.51 -21.15 -5.53
N GLY A 25 15.35 -20.49 -5.62
CA GLY A 25 15.15 -19.33 -6.47
C GLY A 25 16.08 -18.17 -6.07
N GLY A 26 16.89 -17.72 -7.01
CA GLY A 26 17.72 -16.51 -6.90
C GLY A 26 17.27 -15.44 -7.90
N TYR A 27 17.90 -14.28 -7.86
CA TYR A 27 17.57 -13.15 -8.72
C TYR A 27 18.69 -12.86 -9.72
N THR A 28 18.32 -12.62 -10.98
CA THR A 28 19.30 -12.32 -12.04
C THR A 28 19.46 -10.82 -12.23
N CYS A 29 20.67 -10.30 -12.03
CA CYS A 29 20.99 -8.90 -12.27
C CYS A 29 20.62 -8.50 -13.71
N PRO A 30 19.81 -7.45 -13.94
CA PRO A 30 19.39 -7.09 -15.29
C PRO A 30 20.54 -6.54 -16.14
N ARG A 31 21.62 -6.04 -15.52
CA ARG A 31 22.77 -5.43 -16.20
C ARG A 31 23.85 -6.43 -16.58
N CYS A 32 24.42 -7.12 -15.61
CA CYS A 32 25.55 -8.05 -15.85
C CYS A 32 25.15 -9.54 -15.82
N LYS A 33 23.87 -9.85 -15.63
CA LYS A 33 23.30 -11.21 -15.63
C LYS A 33 23.81 -12.15 -14.54
N VAL A 34 24.57 -11.64 -13.58
CA VAL A 34 24.99 -12.41 -12.40
C VAL A 34 23.81 -12.74 -11.48
N ARG A 35 23.88 -13.89 -10.80
CA ARG A 35 22.86 -14.31 -9.83
C ARG A 35 23.19 -13.80 -8.43
N VAL A 36 22.18 -13.27 -7.76
CA VAL A 36 22.19 -12.89 -6.35
C VAL A 36 21.15 -13.70 -5.59
N CYS A 37 21.44 -13.97 -4.33
CA CYS A 37 20.62 -14.86 -3.53
C CYS A 37 19.37 -14.13 -2.95
N GLU A 38 19.50 -12.86 -2.54
CA GLU A 38 18.41 -12.11 -1.87
C GLU A 38 18.33 -10.65 -2.33
N LEU A 39 17.18 -10.01 -2.07
CA LEU A 39 16.94 -8.58 -2.30
C LEU A 39 16.37 -7.94 -1.03
N PRO A 40 16.62 -6.65 -0.78
CA PRO A 40 17.44 -5.72 -1.58
C PRO A 40 18.95 -5.98 -1.41
N THR A 41 19.74 -5.78 -2.47
CA THR A 41 21.20 -5.93 -2.42
C THR A 41 21.90 -5.10 -3.47
N GLU A 42 23.22 -4.88 -3.34
CA GLU A 42 24.04 -4.30 -4.39
C GLU A 42 24.74 -5.40 -5.21
N CYS A 43 24.70 -5.29 -6.53
CA CYS A 43 25.36 -6.23 -7.41
C CYS A 43 26.90 -6.10 -7.33
N ARG A 44 27.57 -7.13 -6.83
CA ARG A 44 29.04 -7.17 -6.64
C ARG A 44 29.87 -7.05 -7.93
N ILE A 45 29.26 -7.29 -9.10
CA ILE A 45 29.95 -7.23 -10.39
C ILE A 45 29.85 -5.84 -11.04
N CYS A 46 28.70 -5.16 -10.92
CA CYS A 46 28.45 -3.91 -11.65
C CYS A 46 28.00 -2.74 -10.77
N GLY A 47 27.96 -2.91 -9.44
CA GLY A 47 27.54 -1.89 -8.46
C GLY A 47 26.06 -1.49 -8.54
N LEU A 48 25.25 -2.15 -9.39
CA LEU A 48 23.84 -1.78 -9.53
C LEU A 48 23.05 -2.24 -8.29
N THR A 49 22.40 -1.30 -7.60
CA THR A 49 21.41 -1.61 -6.55
C THR A 49 20.23 -2.39 -7.14
N LEU A 50 20.01 -3.60 -6.63
CA LEU A 50 18.95 -4.52 -7.00
C LEU A 50 17.86 -4.49 -5.93
N ILE A 51 16.63 -4.22 -6.36
CA ILE A 51 15.46 -4.14 -5.48
C ILE A 51 14.24 -4.70 -6.21
N SER A 52 13.31 -5.34 -5.49
CA SER A 52 12.06 -5.78 -6.10
C SER A 52 11.02 -4.65 -6.09
N SER A 53 10.08 -4.69 -7.03
CA SER A 53 8.99 -3.71 -7.07
C SER A 53 8.21 -3.63 -5.74
N PRO A 54 7.94 -4.74 -5.02
CA PRO A 54 7.33 -4.68 -3.68
C PRO A 54 8.14 -3.94 -2.62
N HIS A 55 9.47 -4.10 -2.59
CA HIS A 55 10.32 -3.38 -1.63
C HIS A 55 10.29 -1.87 -1.89
N LEU A 56 10.31 -1.48 -3.16
CA LEU A 56 10.15 -0.08 -3.55
C LEU A 56 8.75 0.43 -3.20
N ALA A 57 7.70 -0.33 -3.57
CA ALA A 57 6.29 -0.06 -3.22
C ALA A 57 6.11 0.23 -1.74
N ARG A 58 6.65 -0.63 -0.86
CA ARG A 58 6.58 -0.44 0.60
C ARG A 58 7.30 0.81 1.07
N SER A 59 8.43 1.15 0.46
CA SER A 59 9.19 2.36 0.80
C SER A 59 8.43 3.64 0.45
N TYR A 60 7.53 3.61 -0.54
CA TYR A 60 6.70 4.78 -0.90
C TYR A 60 5.79 5.24 0.24
N HIS A 61 5.36 4.35 1.15
CA HIS A 61 4.48 4.74 2.26
C HIS A 61 5.12 5.77 3.20
N HIS A 62 6.45 5.77 3.33
CA HIS A 62 7.19 6.79 4.10
C HIS A 62 7.49 8.05 3.28
N LEU A 63 7.60 7.93 1.97
CA LEU A 63 7.89 9.06 1.07
C LEU A 63 6.63 9.87 0.76
N PHE A 64 5.47 9.24 0.76
CA PHE A 64 4.17 9.83 0.44
C PHE A 64 3.12 9.32 1.44
N PRO A 65 3.17 9.78 2.70
CA PRO A 65 2.15 9.40 3.67
C PRO A 65 0.79 9.88 3.22
N ILE A 66 -0.24 9.11 3.57
CA ILE A 66 -1.62 9.54 3.36
C ILE A 66 -1.92 10.75 4.24
N VAL A 67 -2.73 11.67 3.71
CA VAL A 67 -3.15 12.85 4.47
C VAL A 67 -4.08 12.41 5.60
N PRO A 68 -3.88 12.88 6.84
CA PRO A 68 -4.78 12.64 7.95
C PRO A 68 -6.24 12.91 7.57
N PHE A 69 -7.16 12.09 8.07
CA PHE A 69 -8.58 12.30 7.85
C PHE A 69 -9.13 13.41 8.75
N ASP A 70 -10.15 14.12 8.27
CA ASP A 70 -10.76 15.21 9.00
C ASP A 70 -11.78 14.67 10.02
N GLU A 71 -11.83 15.21 11.23
CA GLU A 71 -12.84 14.84 12.22
C GLU A 71 -14.22 15.35 11.81
N VAL A 72 -15.25 14.49 11.92
CA VAL A 72 -16.63 14.90 11.65
C VAL A 72 -17.28 15.41 12.93
N SER A 73 -17.56 16.71 12.99
CA SER A 73 -18.20 17.33 14.16
C SER A 73 -19.63 16.83 14.36
N PRO A 74 -20.05 16.50 15.60
CA PRO A 74 -21.39 15.99 15.86
C PRO A 74 -22.52 17.02 15.67
N SER A 75 -22.18 18.31 15.61
CA SER A 75 -23.13 19.40 15.33
C SER A 75 -23.65 19.40 13.88
N SER A 76 -22.88 18.87 12.93
CA SER A 76 -23.26 18.75 11.51
C SER A 76 -24.30 17.66 11.27
N GLN A 77 -24.51 16.76 12.24
CA GLN A 77 -25.42 15.63 12.17
C GLN A 77 -26.88 15.99 12.49
N ASN A 78 -27.13 17.22 12.94
CA ASN A 78 -28.47 17.75 13.21
C ASN A 78 -29.14 18.40 12.00
N ASN A 79 -28.51 18.38 10.81
CA ASN A 79 -29.14 18.85 9.58
C ASN A 79 -29.98 17.73 8.95
N PRO A 80 -31.32 17.81 8.94
CA PRO A 80 -32.20 16.76 8.40
C PRO A 80 -32.03 16.50 6.89
N HIS A 81 -31.22 17.30 6.20
CA HIS A 81 -30.92 17.17 4.77
C HIS A 81 -29.57 16.51 4.44
N GLN A 82 -28.71 16.22 5.43
CA GLN A 82 -27.46 15.50 5.21
C GLN A 82 -27.59 14.04 5.64
N LYS A 83 -27.80 13.15 4.66
CA LYS A 83 -27.75 11.69 4.84
C LYS A 83 -26.31 11.30 5.22
N LEU A 84 -26.01 11.30 6.51
CA LEU A 84 -24.74 10.78 6.99
C LEU A 84 -24.66 9.29 6.66
N PRO A 85 -23.52 8.78 6.15
CA PRO A 85 -23.38 7.35 5.91
C PRO A 85 -23.55 6.58 7.21
N ASN A 86 -24.38 5.54 7.14
CA ASN A 86 -24.70 4.72 8.30
C ASN A 86 -23.59 3.71 8.63
N SER A 87 -22.60 3.54 7.75
CA SER A 87 -21.56 2.53 7.89
C SER A 87 -20.18 3.04 7.50
N CYS A 88 -19.16 2.47 8.13
CA CYS A 88 -17.75 2.68 7.80
C CYS A 88 -17.46 2.08 6.42
N PHE A 89 -16.80 2.83 5.54
CA PHE A 89 -16.43 2.35 4.21
C PHE A 89 -15.42 1.18 4.27
N GLY A 90 -14.57 1.14 5.30
CA GLY A 90 -13.54 0.10 5.46
C GLY A 90 -14.08 -1.22 6.00
N CYS A 91 -14.69 -1.20 7.19
CA CYS A 91 -15.13 -2.41 7.89
C CYS A 91 -16.63 -2.67 7.85
N GLN A 92 -17.42 -1.78 7.23
CA GLN A 92 -18.89 -1.85 7.12
C GLN A 92 -19.65 -1.79 8.45
N GLN A 93 -18.97 -1.57 9.58
CA GLN A 93 -19.62 -1.37 10.88
C GLN A 93 -20.46 -0.10 10.91
N SER A 94 -21.56 -0.12 11.68
CA SER A 94 -22.42 1.06 11.87
C SER A 94 -21.66 2.22 12.51
N LEU A 95 -21.74 3.40 11.89
CA LEU A 95 -21.24 4.67 12.46
C LEU A 95 -22.31 5.38 13.31
N ASN A 96 -23.49 4.79 13.43
CA ASN A 96 -24.51 5.18 14.37
C ASN A 96 -24.63 4.07 15.43
N LEU A 97 -24.05 4.31 16.61
CA LEU A 97 -24.18 3.39 17.74
C LEU A 97 -25.40 3.82 18.57
N GLY A 98 -26.59 3.42 18.11
CA GLY A 98 -27.87 3.87 18.66
C GLY A 98 -28.28 5.28 18.18
N ASN A 99 -29.05 6.02 19.01
CA ASN A 99 -29.41 7.43 18.75
C ASN A 99 -28.26 8.43 19.00
N LYS A 100 -27.04 7.94 19.24
CA LYS A 100 -25.86 8.78 19.43
C LYS A 100 -24.89 8.55 18.27
N PRO A 101 -24.42 9.62 17.63
CA PRO A 101 -23.41 9.49 16.59
C PRO A 101 -22.10 8.98 17.18
N SER A 102 -21.50 7.95 16.57
CA SER A 102 -20.14 7.56 16.93
C SER A 102 -19.13 8.48 16.26
N LEU A 103 -17.94 8.59 16.86
CA LEU A 103 -16.86 9.38 16.28
C LEU A 103 -16.45 8.75 14.95
N SER A 104 -16.50 9.54 13.88
CA SER A 104 -16.08 9.13 12.55
C SER A 104 -15.19 10.20 11.94
N VAL A 105 -14.32 9.77 11.05
CA VAL A 105 -13.41 10.63 10.30
C VAL A 105 -13.73 10.54 8.82
N ILE A 106 -13.45 11.60 8.08
CA ILE A 106 -13.72 11.69 6.64
C ILE A 106 -12.44 11.94 5.85
N CYS A 107 -12.25 11.17 4.78
CA CYS A 107 -11.14 11.41 3.88
C CYS A 107 -11.37 12.68 3.05
N SER A 108 -10.43 13.63 3.08
CA SER A 108 -10.54 14.90 2.36
C SER A 108 -10.60 14.75 0.83
N GLN A 109 -10.11 13.63 0.28
CA GLN A 109 -10.03 13.35 -1.16
C GLN A 109 -11.26 12.63 -1.71
N CYS A 110 -11.59 11.45 -1.16
CA CYS A 110 -12.71 10.63 -1.65
C CYS A 110 -14.04 10.88 -0.92
N LYS A 111 -14.02 11.67 0.16
CA LYS A 111 -15.17 12.01 1.00
C LYS A 111 -15.89 10.80 1.62
N GLN A 112 -15.21 9.65 1.71
CA GLN A 112 -15.71 8.47 2.41
C GLN A 112 -15.46 8.56 3.92
N HIS A 113 -16.35 7.94 4.70
CA HIS A 113 -16.31 7.94 6.16
C HIS A 113 -15.71 6.63 6.70
N PHE A 114 -14.90 6.76 7.73
CA PHE A 114 -14.24 5.65 8.41
C PHE A 114 -14.46 5.74 9.93
N CYS A 115 -14.54 4.59 10.58
CA CYS A 115 -14.42 4.51 12.05
C CYS A 115 -12.95 4.71 12.45
N LEU A 116 -12.71 4.97 13.74
CA LEU A 116 -11.36 5.20 14.27
C LEU A 116 -10.43 3.99 14.09
N ASP A 117 -10.95 2.76 14.25
CA ASP A 117 -10.13 1.56 14.05
C ASP A 117 -9.65 1.44 12.60
N CYS A 118 -10.53 1.77 11.64
CA CYS A 118 -10.14 1.83 10.24
C CYS A 118 -9.18 2.99 9.97
N ASP A 119 -9.35 4.14 10.62
CA ASP A 119 -8.43 5.27 10.50
C ASP A 119 -7.01 4.91 10.93
N ILE A 120 -6.86 4.31 12.12
CA ILE A 120 -5.59 3.81 12.65
C ILE A 120 -4.99 2.78 11.70
N TYR A 121 -5.78 1.78 11.29
CA TYR A 121 -5.29 0.75 10.39
C TYR A 121 -4.81 1.33 9.04
N ILE A 122 -5.54 2.31 8.51
CA ILE A 122 -5.21 2.99 7.26
C ILE A 122 -3.91 3.78 7.39
N HIS A 123 -3.69 4.51 8.49
CA HIS A 123 -2.51 5.36 8.67
C HIS A 123 -1.26 4.62 9.17
N GLU A 124 -1.40 3.53 9.91
CA GLU A 124 -0.26 2.81 10.50
C GLU A 124 0.15 1.54 9.75
N SER A 125 -0.79 0.90 9.05
CA SER A 125 -0.56 -0.43 8.45
C SER A 125 -0.78 -0.42 6.93
N LEU A 126 -1.97 -0.04 6.48
CA LEU A 126 -2.35 -0.14 5.08
C LEU A 126 -1.70 0.94 4.21
N HIS A 127 -1.50 2.15 4.77
CA HIS A 127 -0.94 3.33 4.11
C HIS A 127 -1.59 3.69 2.77
N ASN A 128 -2.84 3.28 2.58
CA ASN A 128 -3.64 3.55 1.39
C ASN A 128 -5.08 3.76 1.85
N CYS A 129 -5.75 4.80 1.36
CA CYS A 129 -7.17 5.02 1.63
C CYS A 129 -8.00 4.11 0.69
N PRO A 130 -8.78 3.13 1.20
CA PRO A 130 -9.57 2.23 0.36
C PRO A 130 -10.53 2.99 -0.57
N GLY A 131 -11.13 4.07 -0.08
CA GLY A 131 -12.02 4.90 -0.90
C GLY A 131 -11.28 5.54 -2.08
N CYS A 132 -10.11 6.13 -1.86
CA CYS A 132 -9.35 6.75 -2.95
C CYS A 132 -8.94 5.74 -4.02
N GLU A 133 -8.52 4.54 -3.62
CA GLU A 133 -8.15 3.48 -4.55
C GLU A 133 -9.35 2.92 -5.31
N SER A 134 -10.52 2.79 -4.67
CA SER A 134 -11.75 2.37 -5.35
C SER A 134 -12.21 3.37 -6.43
N PHE A 135 -12.06 4.68 -6.19
CA PHE A 135 -12.52 5.71 -7.13
C PHE A 135 -11.46 6.17 -8.15
N ARG A 136 -10.19 5.79 -7.97
CA ARG A 136 -9.10 6.12 -8.91
C ARG A 136 -9.37 5.63 -10.33
N HIS A 137 -10.11 4.53 -10.48
CA HIS A 137 -10.44 3.97 -11.79
C HIS A 137 -11.49 4.78 -12.58
N TYR A 138 -12.33 5.59 -11.93
CA TYR A 138 -13.41 6.30 -12.64
C TYR A 138 -12.94 7.58 -13.35
N LYS A 139 -11.88 8.23 -12.85
CA LYS A 139 -11.33 9.45 -13.47
C LYS A 139 -10.50 9.17 -14.72
N ILE A 140 -9.92 7.98 -14.85
CA ILE A 140 -9.12 7.61 -16.04
C ILE A 140 -10.02 7.37 -17.26
N PHE A 141 -11.22 6.81 -17.07
CA PHE A 141 -12.17 6.57 -18.18
C PHE A 141 -13.02 7.79 -18.56
N ALA A 142 -13.09 8.84 -17.73
CA ALA A 142 -13.84 10.06 -18.02
C ALA A 142 -13.00 11.14 -18.75
N ALA A 143 -11.71 10.88 -19.00
CA ALA A 143 -10.78 11.81 -19.64
C ALA A 143 -10.30 11.32 -21.02
N GLY A 144 -10.95 10.30 -21.59
CA GLY A 144 -10.71 9.76 -22.94
C GLY A 144 -11.86 10.06 -23.89
#